data_AF-A0A545SC49-F1
#
_entry.id   AF-A0A545SC49-F1
#
_cell.length_a   1.000
_cell.length_b   1.000
_cell.length_c   1.000
_cell.angle_alpha   90.00
_cell.angle_beta   90.00
_cell.angle_gamma   90.00
#
_symmetry.space_group_name_H-M   'P 1'
#
loop_
_entity.id
_entity.type
_entity.pdbx_description
1 polymer ?
#
loop_
_entity_poly.entity_id
_entity_poly.type
_entity_poly.pdbx_seq_one_letter_code
_entity_poly.pdbx_strand_id
1 'polypeptide(L)'
;MQKTATNLTPLALNDAPALIETVFPAQKVSFEAQKERKANLGQTLTGLGSYWKGRKPLILVRAIVLGSLLPPTDNSEADLALFEKLMAFDDEGLARRALAANAFSAGKLQEMIPISDPERYFGGRGWRRDITDDDKLVLYRQALATLSGYEEKASISKRPEELDQDWLFAPVWAEVNRHYAHLGVSVQSLPELVEQLGILRYGHRPRVGDTFSGGGSIPFEAARIGCDVYASDLNPIACMLTWGALNIIGSSPERRSEIETSQERVAKSVDAEITKLGIEHDKQGNRAKSYLYCIESRCPETGWMIPLSPTWVISKGRNVIARLTPDHSNKRFDIEIVTGVSDKEAEVANQGTVQDGDMVYTLDGKTHRTPIKTLRGDYRNADGSTGNRLRRWEKSDFKPQPDDIFQERLYAIHWITKESLAKTRQESWFAAPTDADWEREQRVDEIVTENLSRWQDEGLVPDMAIEPGDKTDEPIRTRGWTHWHHLFNA
;
A
#
# COMPACT_ATOMS: atom_id res chain seq x y z
N MET A 1 -10.31 39.99 -5.77
CA MET A 1 -9.91 41.02 -4.77
C MET A 1 -8.50 41.46 -5.11
N GLN A 2 -8.24 42.76 -5.20
CA GLN A 2 -6.87 43.30 -5.31
C GLN A 2 -6.07 42.84 -4.09
N LYS A 3 -4.95 42.15 -4.29
CA LYS A 3 -3.98 41.84 -3.22
C LYS A 3 -3.50 43.18 -2.64
N THR A 4 -3.95 43.52 -1.44
CA THR A 4 -3.42 44.65 -0.68
C THR A 4 -1.91 44.45 -0.55
N ALA A 5 -1.11 45.44 -0.94
CA ALA A 5 0.33 45.35 -0.85
C ALA A 5 0.74 45.07 0.61
N THR A 6 1.26 43.88 0.86
CA THR A 6 1.67 43.42 2.18
C THR A 6 3.02 44.06 2.50
N ASN A 7 3.07 44.99 3.45
CA ASN A 7 4.32 45.60 3.91
C ASN A 7 5.03 44.67 4.92
N LEU A 8 5.57 43.55 4.42
CA LEU A 8 6.43 42.69 5.22
C LEU A 8 7.84 43.27 5.28
N THR A 9 8.46 43.24 6.46
CA THR A 9 9.88 43.58 6.62
C THR A 9 10.68 42.28 6.62
N PRO A 10 11.45 41.97 5.56
CA PRO A 10 12.25 40.75 5.51
C PRO A 10 13.20 40.66 6.72
N LEU A 11 13.39 39.45 7.26
CA LEU A 11 14.27 39.18 8.41
C LEU A 11 13.84 39.83 9.74
N ALA A 12 12.62 40.40 9.84
CA ALA A 12 12.10 40.93 11.11
C ALA A 12 11.99 39.89 12.24
N LEU A 13 11.95 38.59 11.91
CA LEU A 13 11.90 37.47 12.85
C LEU A 13 13.19 36.64 12.86
N ASN A 14 14.29 37.12 12.28
CA ASN A 14 15.53 36.34 12.13
C ASN A 14 16.02 35.71 13.44
N ASP A 15 15.99 36.49 14.53
CA ASP A 15 16.44 36.08 15.86
C ASP A 15 15.27 35.82 16.84
N ALA A 16 14.04 35.82 16.34
CA ALA A 16 12.87 35.51 17.16
C ALA A 16 12.86 34.00 17.50
N PRO A 17 12.41 33.60 18.70
CA PRO A 17 12.19 32.19 19.02
C PRO A 17 11.10 31.57 18.14
N ALA A 18 11.14 30.26 17.95
CA ALA A 18 10.05 29.53 17.31
C ALA A 18 8.98 29.15 18.34
N LEU A 19 7.71 29.10 17.92
CA LEU A 19 6.59 28.77 18.81
C LEU A 19 6.76 27.41 19.49
N ILE A 20 7.31 26.42 18.79
CA ILE A 20 7.55 25.08 19.34
C ILE A 20 8.49 25.09 20.56
N GLU A 21 9.29 26.13 20.75
CA GLU A 21 10.16 26.31 21.92
C GLU A 21 9.38 26.75 23.16
N THR A 22 8.18 27.29 23.01
CA THR A 22 7.35 27.82 24.11
C THR A 22 6.10 26.99 24.36
N VAL A 23 5.30 26.72 23.32
CA VAL A 23 4.07 25.92 23.41
C VAL A 23 3.90 24.98 22.23
N PHE A 24 3.50 23.75 22.51
CA PHE A 24 3.25 22.74 21.49
C PHE A 24 2.23 21.70 21.98
N PRO A 25 1.13 21.42 21.23
CA PRO A 25 0.10 20.48 21.65
C PRO A 25 0.52 19.02 21.43
N ALA A 26 1.58 18.58 22.11
CA ALA A 26 2.23 17.28 21.90
C ALA A 26 1.26 16.09 22.01
N GLN A 27 0.31 16.14 22.94
CA GLN A 27 -0.70 15.09 23.13
C GLN A 27 -1.62 14.95 21.90
N LYS A 28 -2.17 16.06 21.41
CA LYS A 28 -3.06 16.07 20.23
C LYS A 28 -2.31 15.65 18.96
N VAL A 29 -1.11 16.17 18.75
CA VAL A 29 -0.23 15.76 17.63
C VAL A 29 0.08 14.27 17.68
N SER A 30 0.42 13.74 18.86
CA SER A 30 0.73 12.32 19.06
C SER A 30 -0.48 11.43 18.74
N PHE A 31 -1.68 11.83 19.17
CA PHE A 31 -2.91 11.10 18.87
C PHE A 31 -3.17 11.01 17.36
N GLU A 32 -3.13 12.14 16.64
CA GLU A 32 -3.35 12.18 15.19
C GLU A 32 -2.27 11.41 14.42
N ALA A 33 -1.01 11.53 14.86
CA ALA A 33 0.10 10.78 14.29
C ALA A 33 -0.08 9.26 14.45
N GLN A 34 -0.58 8.80 15.61
CA GLN A 34 -0.90 7.40 15.84
C GLN A 34 -2.07 6.93 14.97
N LYS A 35 -3.09 7.78 14.79
CA LYS A 35 -4.25 7.48 13.94
C LYS A 35 -3.85 7.25 12.49
N GLU A 36 -3.01 8.12 11.91
CA GLU A 36 -2.47 7.90 10.57
C GLU A 36 -1.67 6.59 10.48
N ARG A 37 -0.79 6.32 11.46
CA ARG A 37 0.00 5.08 11.47
C ARG A 37 -0.87 3.82 11.48
N LYS A 38 -2.01 3.84 12.15
CA LYS A 38 -2.96 2.72 12.24
C LYS A 38 -3.94 2.63 11.07
N ALA A 39 -3.93 3.57 10.12
CA ALA A 39 -4.91 3.63 9.03
C ALA A 39 -4.73 2.55 7.94
N ASN A 40 -3.66 1.75 7.97
CA ASN A 40 -3.35 0.73 6.94
C ASN A 40 -3.44 1.31 5.52
N LEU A 41 -4.34 0.79 4.68
CA LEU A 41 -4.59 1.24 3.31
C LEU A 41 -5.21 2.65 3.23
N GLY A 42 -5.72 3.18 4.35
CA GLY A 42 -6.25 4.55 4.42
C GLY A 42 -5.18 5.64 4.46
N GLN A 43 -3.90 5.30 4.57
CA GLN A 43 -2.83 6.30 4.58
C GLN A 43 -2.74 7.07 3.25
N THR A 44 -2.54 8.40 3.31
CA THR A 44 -2.53 9.28 2.12
C THR A 44 -1.40 8.96 1.15
N LEU A 45 -0.18 8.76 1.66
CA LEU A 45 0.93 8.21 0.89
C LEU A 45 0.93 6.68 0.96
N THR A 46 1.40 6.03 -0.10
CA THR A 46 1.29 4.57 -0.25
C THR A 46 2.06 3.82 0.84
N GLY A 47 1.56 2.62 1.17
CA GLY A 47 2.24 1.68 2.06
C GLY A 47 3.45 0.99 1.43
N LEU A 48 3.76 1.18 0.14
CA LEU A 48 4.97 0.59 -0.47
C LEU A 48 6.26 1.11 0.19
N GLY A 49 6.22 2.32 0.76
CA GLY A 49 7.28 2.85 1.61
C GLY A 49 7.43 2.14 2.97
N SER A 50 6.53 1.20 3.35
CA SER A 50 6.61 0.49 4.64
C SER A 50 7.79 -0.47 4.76
N TYR A 51 8.34 -0.94 3.63
CA TYR A 51 9.62 -1.67 3.60
C TYR A 51 10.77 -0.80 4.12
N TRP A 52 10.68 0.53 3.94
CA TRP A 52 11.63 1.51 4.41
C TRP A 52 11.08 2.15 5.69
N LYS A 53 11.43 1.58 6.85
CA LYS A 53 10.96 2.01 8.19
C LYS A 53 11.40 3.44 8.55
N GLY A 54 10.80 4.45 7.90
CA GLY A 54 11.20 5.86 8.03
C GLY A 54 10.04 6.86 7.99
N ARG A 55 8.87 6.46 7.48
CA ARG A 55 7.72 7.36 7.27
C ARG A 55 7.34 8.12 8.55
N LYS A 56 7.23 9.44 8.42
CA LYS A 56 6.67 10.33 9.44
C LYS A 56 5.21 10.66 9.10
N PRO A 57 4.29 10.61 10.07
CA PRO A 57 2.92 11.05 9.86
C PRO A 57 2.87 12.48 9.31
N LEU A 58 2.05 12.72 8.30
CA LEU A 58 1.96 14.02 7.64
C LEU A 58 1.56 15.10 8.64
N ILE A 59 0.60 14.81 9.52
CA ILE A 59 0.16 15.75 10.55
C ILE A 59 1.29 16.13 11.53
N LEU A 60 2.22 15.21 11.80
CA LEU A 60 3.40 15.48 12.64
C LEU A 60 4.37 16.41 11.89
N VAL A 61 4.61 16.15 10.60
CA VAL A 61 5.48 17.01 9.78
C VAL A 61 4.91 18.42 9.73
N ARG A 62 3.61 18.57 9.46
CA ARG A 62 2.92 19.87 9.47
C ARG A 62 3.12 20.60 10.80
N ALA A 63 2.89 19.91 11.91
CA ALA A 63 3.02 20.49 13.25
C ALA A 63 4.45 21.00 13.50
N ILE A 64 5.47 20.24 13.12
CA ILE A 64 6.87 20.62 13.30
C ILE A 64 7.22 21.82 12.42
N VAL A 65 6.83 21.81 11.14
CA VAL A 65 7.13 22.92 10.23
C VAL A 65 6.45 24.21 10.68
N LEU A 66 5.14 24.16 10.99
CA LEU A 66 4.43 25.33 11.49
C LEU A 66 4.99 25.80 12.84
N GLY A 67 5.26 24.88 13.75
CA GLY A 67 5.82 25.20 15.07
C GLY A 67 7.21 25.83 15.00
N SER A 68 7.98 25.50 13.95
CA SER A 68 9.30 26.09 13.69
C SER A 68 9.22 27.48 13.02
N LEU A 69 8.10 27.82 12.37
CA LEU A 69 7.92 29.07 11.62
C LEU A 69 7.19 30.15 12.40
N LEU A 70 6.16 29.77 13.15
CA LEU A 70 5.32 30.71 13.90
C LEU A 70 6.13 31.37 15.02
N PRO A 71 6.10 32.71 15.17
CA PRO A 71 6.69 33.38 16.33
C PRO A 71 5.72 33.31 17.53
N PRO A 72 6.24 33.12 18.75
CA PRO A 72 5.42 33.27 19.96
C PRO A 72 5.11 34.74 20.23
N THR A 73 4.04 34.98 20.97
CA THR A 73 3.67 36.28 21.54
C THR A 73 3.79 36.23 23.06
N ASP A 74 3.47 37.34 23.73
CA ASP A 74 3.39 37.39 25.19
C ASP A 74 2.18 36.61 25.75
N ASN A 75 1.33 36.04 24.89
CA ASN A 75 0.16 35.26 25.25
C ASN A 75 0.22 33.83 24.68
N SER A 76 0.85 32.95 25.44
CA SER A 76 1.04 31.54 25.08
C SER A 76 -0.26 30.76 24.90
N GLU A 77 -1.33 31.12 25.63
CA GLU A 77 -2.65 30.51 25.47
C GLU A 77 -3.27 30.86 24.11
N ALA A 78 -3.17 32.14 23.71
CA ALA A 78 -3.65 32.59 22.40
C ALA A 78 -2.82 31.97 21.26
N ASP A 79 -1.50 31.86 21.43
CA ASP A 79 -0.66 31.22 20.41
C ASP A 79 -0.99 29.72 20.26
N LEU A 80 -1.20 29.02 21.37
CA LEU A 80 -1.61 27.62 21.35
C LEU A 80 -2.98 27.45 20.67
N ALA A 81 -3.95 28.30 20.99
CA ALA A 81 -5.27 28.27 20.38
C ALA A 81 -5.21 28.51 18.87
N LEU A 82 -4.38 29.48 18.41
CA LEU A 82 -4.17 29.73 16.99
C LEU A 82 -3.47 28.55 16.30
N PHE A 83 -2.46 27.97 16.93
CA PHE A 83 -1.76 26.80 16.41
C PHE A 83 -2.71 25.62 16.25
N GLU A 84 -3.57 25.36 17.23
CA GLU A 84 -4.57 24.30 17.15
C GLU A 84 -5.57 24.53 16.01
N LYS A 85 -5.97 25.77 15.73
CA LYS A 85 -6.79 26.12 14.57
C LYS A 85 -6.08 25.84 13.25
N LEU A 86 -4.80 26.19 13.14
CA LEU A 86 -3.96 25.89 11.95
C LEU A 86 -3.74 24.38 11.74
N MET A 87 -3.94 23.58 12.79
CA MET A 87 -3.89 22.12 12.74
C MET A 87 -5.28 21.47 12.57
N ALA A 88 -6.37 22.26 12.58
CA ALA A 88 -7.76 21.80 12.65
C ALA A 88 -8.02 20.87 13.86
N PHE A 89 -7.43 21.24 15.01
CA PHE A 89 -7.58 20.56 16.30
C PHE A 89 -8.57 21.25 17.22
N ASP A 90 -9.02 22.45 16.86
CA ASP A 90 -10.05 23.20 17.56
C ASP A 90 -11.45 22.64 17.25
N ASP A 91 -12.45 23.05 18.03
CA ASP A 91 -13.81 22.50 17.92
C ASP A 91 -14.46 22.78 16.55
N GLU A 92 -14.17 23.91 15.90
CA GLU A 92 -14.65 24.19 14.54
C GLU A 92 -14.00 23.26 13.52
N GLY A 93 -12.68 23.09 13.59
CA GLY A 93 -11.95 22.13 12.76
C GLY A 93 -12.48 20.70 12.94
N LEU A 94 -12.70 20.26 14.18
CA LEU A 94 -13.26 18.94 14.48
C LEU A 94 -14.70 18.78 13.96
N ALA A 95 -15.55 19.81 14.06
CA ALA A 95 -16.91 19.78 13.50
C ALA A 95 -16.91 19.58 11.98
N ARG A 96 -16.05 20.32 11.26
CA ARG A 96 -15.84 20.17 9.82
C ARG A 96 -15.34 18.78 9.45
N ARG A 97 -14.37 18.27 10.20
CA ARG A 97 -13.78 16.95 9.97
C ARG A 97 -14.75 15.80 10.26
N ALA A 98 -15.60 15.92 11.30
CA ALA A 98 -16.66 14.97 11.61
C ALA A 98 -17.78 15.00 10.56
N LEU A 99 -18.15 16.19 10.08
CA LEU A 99 -19.14 16.34 9.01
C LEU A 99 -18.65 15.67 7.72
N ALA A 100 -17.41 15.94 7.30
CA ALA A 100 -16.82 15.32 6.13
C ALA A 100 -16.68 13.78 6.24
N ALA A 101 -16.67 13.25 7.47
CA ALA A 101 -16.69 11.82 7.76
C ALA A 101 -18.11 11.22 7.77
N ASN A 102 -19.17 12.03 7.65
CA ASN A 102 -20.54 11.64 7.93
C ASN A 102 -20.70 10.94 9.30
N ALA A 103 -20.00 11.47 10.32
CA ALA A 103 -19.87 10.82 11.62
C ALA A 103 -21.21 10.55 12.34
N PHE A 104 -22.26 11.32 12.04
CA PHE A 104 -23.58 11.17 12.64
C PHE A 104 -24.66 11.07 11.58
N SER A 105 -25.62 10.16 11.79
CA SER A 105 -26.86 10.13 11.03
C SER A 105 -27.86 11.15 11.58
N ALA A 106 -28.87 11.53 10.80
CA ALA A 106 -29.94 12.42 11.24
C ALA A 106 -30.67 11.90 12.49
N GLY A 107 -30.90 10.59 12.58
CA GLY A 107 -31.49 9.98 13.77
C GLY A 107 -30.57 10.08 14.99
N LYS A 108 -29.28 9.80 14.80
CA LYS A 108 -28.30 9.87 15.89
C LYS A 108 -28.17 11.28 16.47
N LEU A 109 -28.21 12.31 15.62
CA LEU A 109 -28.18 13.70 16.07
C LEU A 109 -29.42 14.02 16.94
N GLN A 110 -30.61 13.62 16.52
CA GLN A 110 -31.84 13.84 17.29
C GLN A 110 -31.84 13.13 18.64
N GLU A 111 -31.15 11.99 18.77
CA GLU A 111 -30.96 11.30 20.05
C GLU A 111 -29.94 12.00 20.96
N MET A 112 -28.87 12.54 20.37
CA MET A 112 -27.73 13.08 21.12
C MET A 112 -27.95 14.50 21.63
N ILE A 113 -28.72 15.31 20.91
CA ILE A 113 -28.86 16.74 21.20
C ILE A 113 -30.33 17.18 21.13
N PRO A 114 -30.75 18.14 21.98
CA PRO A 114 -32.06 18.76 21.84
C PRO A 114 -32.09 19.67 20.60
N ILE A 115 -33.01 19.42 19.69
CA ILE A 115 -33.20 20.21 18.45
C ILE A 115 -34.59 20.83 18.49
N SER A 116 -34.67 22.15 18.65
CA SER A 116 -35.94 22.87 18.83
C SER A 116 -36.79 22.93 17.56
N ASP A 117 -36.15 22.93 16.39
CA ASP A 117 -36.75 23.08 15.06
C ASP A 117 -36.26 21.97 14.10
N PRO A 118 -36.60 20.68 14.33
CA PRO A 118 -36.09 19.56 13.53
C PRO A 118 -36.39 19.68 12.03
N GLU A 119 -37.54 20.24 11.66
CA GLU A 119 -37.94 20.42 10.25
C GLU A 119 -37.07 21.43 9.49
N ARG A 120 -36.30 22.26 10.20
CA ARG A 120 -35.28 23.12 9.58
C ARG A 120 -34.16 22.29 8.96
N TYR A 121 -33.79 21.18 9.60
CA TYR A 121 -32.61 20.40 9.22
C TYR A 121 -32.96 19.08 8.51
N PHE A 122 -34.10 18.47 8.87
CA PHE A 122 -34.44 17.13 8.45
C PHE A 122 -35.68 17.10 7.55
N GLY A 123 -35.69 16.14 6.63
CA GLY A 123 -36.84 15.82 5.77
C GLY A 123 -37.03 14.30 5.68
N GLY A 124 -38.26 13.82 5.88
CA GLY A 124 -38.55 12.39 5.90
C GLY A 124 -37.70 11.65 6.95
N ARG A 125 -36.84 10.73 6.50
CA ARG A 125 -35.95 9.92 7.37
C ARG A 125 -34.49 10.42 7.41
N GLY A 126 -34.18 11.57 6.83
CA GLY A 126 -32.80 12.04 6.69
C GLY A 126 -32.67 13.56 6.62
N TRP A 127 -31.54 14.02 6.14
CA TRP A 127 -31.29 15.44 5.87
C TRP A 127 -32.29 16.01 4.85
N ARG A 128 -32.67 17.28 5.03
CA ARG A 128 -33.43 18.02 4.01
C ARG A 128 -32.62 18.09 2.71
N ARG A 129 -33.26 18.05 1.54
CA ARG A 129 -32.57 17.94 0.24
C ARG A 129 -31.71 19.15 -0.11
N ASP A 130 -32.10 20.33 0.35
CA ASP A 130 -31.49 21.64 0.11
C ASP A 130 -30.64 22.11 1.30
N ILE A 131 -30.36 21.24 2.28
CA ILE A 131 -29.56 21.63 3.45
C ILE A 131 -28.10 21.89 3.06
N THR A 132 -27.55 22.99 3.59
CA THR A 132 -26.15 23.35 3.37
C THR A 132 -25.23 22.69 4.41
N ASP A 133 -23.92 22.65 4.14
CA ASP A 133 -22.96 22.18 5.14
C ASP A 133 -22.89 23.14 6.34
N ASP A 134 -23.10 24.44 6.15
CA ASP A 134 -23.19 25.41 7.25
C ASP A 134 -24.36 25.11 8.18
N ASP A 135 -25.53 24.75 7.63
CA ASP A 135 -26.68 24.31 8.43
C ASP A 135 -26.37 23.03 9.22
N LYS A 136 -25.71 22.04 8.58
CA LYS A 136 -25.31 20.80 9.27
C LYS A 136 -24.29 21.08 10.37
N LEU A 137 -23.34 21.99 10.14
CA LEU A 137 -22.30 22.35 11.09
C LEU A 137 -22.88 22.91 12.39
N VAL A 138 -24.04 23.56 12.37
CA VAL A 138 -24.76 23.97 13.60
C VAL A 138 -25.00 22.77 14.51
N LEU A 139 -25.55 21.67 13.97
CA LEU A 139 -25.84 20.47 14.73
C LEU A 139 -24.58 19.69 15.10
N TYR A 140 -23.58 19.64 14.20
CA TYR A 140 -22.32 18.96 14.48
C TYR A 140 -21.53 19.61 15.63
N ARG A 141 -21.51 20.94 15.72
CA ARG A 141 -20.90 21.65 16.87
C ARG A 141 -21.58 21.28 18.18
N GLN A 142 -22.91 21.28 18.20
CA GLN A 142 -23.68 20.89 19.39
C GLN A 142 -23.43 19.43 19.77
N ALA A 143 -23.42 18.52 18.79
CA ALA A 143 -23.16 17.10 19.02
C ALA A 143 -21.73 16.85 19.53
N LEU A 144 -20.72 17.52 18.97
CA LEU A 144 -19.35 17.39 19.45
C LEU A 144 -19.15 17.98 20.85
N ALA A 145 -19.93 18.98 21.25
CA ALA A 145 -19.89 19.55 22.59
C ALA A 145 -20.39 18.57 23.67
N THR A 146 -21.10 17.50 23.30
CA THR A 146 -21.50 16.44 24.26
C THR A 146 -20.40 15.39 24.48
N LEU A 147 -19.34 15.41 23.67
CA LEU A 147 -18.20 14.49 23.79
C LEU A 147 -17.14 15.06 24.73
N SER A 148 -16.52 14.18 25.51
CA SER A 148 -15.75 14.53 26.71
C SER A 148 -14.33 15.05 26.45
N GLY A 149 -13.74 14.73 25.29
CA GLY A 149 -12.35 15.09 25.02
C GLY A 149 -11.96 15.05 23.55
N TYR A 150 -10.79 15.63 23.25
CA TYR A 150 -10.25 15.74 21.90
C TYR A 150 -10.16 14.38 21.18
N GLU A 151 -9.67 13.34 21.86
CA GLU A 151 -9.47 12.02 21.26
C GLU A 151 -10.79 11.39 20.80
N GLU A 152 -11.87 11.57 21.56
CA GLU A 152 -13.21 11.08 21.21
C GLU A 152 -13.75 11.80 19.97
N LYS A 153 -13.65 13.14 19.95
CA LYS A 153 -14.07 13.97 18.80
C LYS A 153 -13.23 13.67 17.55
N ALA A 154 -11.91 13.52 17.70
CA ALA A 154 -11.00 13.26 16.61
C ALA A 154 -11.14 11.82 16.08
N SER A 155 -11.50 10.83 16.91
CA SER A 155 -11.67 9.43 16.50
C SER A 155 -12.76 9.24 15.43
N ILE A 156 -13.85 9.99 15.53
CA ILE A 156 -14.97 9.93 14.58
C ILE A 156 -14.81 10.85 13.35
N SER A 157 -13.71 11.59 13.30
CA SER A 157 -13.44 12.61 12.29
C SER A 157 -12.51 12.09 11.18
N LYS A 158 -12.54 12.70 10.01
CA LYS A 158 -11.44 12.55 9.03
C LYS A 158 -10.17 13.24 9.52
N ARG A 159 -9.00 12.87 9.01
CA ARG A 159 -7.73 13.57 9.28
C ARG A 159 -7.63 14.83 8.42
N PRO A 160 -6.97 15.90 8.89
CA PRO A 160 -6.97 17.18 8.19
C PRO A 160 -6.47 17.12 6.73
N GLU A 161 -5.53 16.22 6.42
CA GLU A 161 -4.99 16.04 5.07
C GLU A 161 -5.97 15.37 4.08
N GLU A 162 -7.08 14.79 4.56
CA GLU A 162 -8.09 14.11 3.73
C GLU A 162 -9.18 15.06 3.22
N LEU A 163 -9.14 16.33 3.62
CA LEU A 163 -10.17 17.32 3.33
C LEU A 163 -9.69 18.37 2.33
N ASP A 164 -10.65 19.02 1.69
CA ASP A 164 -10.41 20.28 1.00
C ASP A 164 -9.88 21.33 1.98
N GLN A 165 -8.69 21.88 1.68
CA GLN A 165 -7.99 22.75 2.63
C GLN A 165 -8.62 24.14 2.69
N ASP A 166 -9.17 24.64 1.57
CA ASP A 166 -9.82 25.95 1.51
C ASP A 166 -11.08 25.93 2.38
N TRP A 167 -11.92 24.92 2.24
CA TRP A 167 -13.09 24.73 3.07
C TRP A 167 -12.74 24.47 4.54
N LEU A 168 -11.74 23.64 4.83
CA LEU A 168 -11.38 23.30 6.21
C LEU A 168 -10.90 24.54 6.98
N PHE A 169 -10.03 25.36 6.37
CA PHE A 169 -9.37 26.48 7.06
C PHE A 169 -9.99 27.85 6.80
N ALA A 170 -11.03 27.97 5.96
CA ALA A 170 -11.70 29.25 5.69
C ALA A 170 -11.98 30.12 6.94
N PRO A 171 -12.44 29.59 8.09
CA PRO A 171 -12.72 30.40 9.28
C PRO A 171 -11.47 30.91 10.01
N VAL A 172 -10.30 30.32 9.75
CA VAL A 172 -9.08 30.53 10.54
C VAL A 172 -8.36 31.83 10.14
N TRP A 173 -8.43 32.21 8.87
CA TRP A 173 -7.58 33.27 8.31
C TRP A 173 -7.83 34.66 8.89
N ALA A 174 -9.08 35.00 9.22
CA ALA A 174 -9.40 36.27 9.85
C ALA A 174 -8.74 36.41 11.25
N GLU A 175 -8.59 35.29 11.97
CA GLU A 175 -7.95 35.25 13.27
C GLU A 175 -6.43 35.31 13.15
N VAL A 176 -5.84 34.55 12.22
CA VAL A 176 -4.39 34.60 11.90
C VAL A 176 -3.96 36.02 11.53
N ASN A 177 -4.71 36.68 10.63
CA ASN A 177 -4.40 38.03 10.18
C ASN A 177 -4.50 39.06 11.32
N ARG A 178 -5.39 38.84 12.29
CA ARG A 178 -5.50 39.70 13.47
C ARG A 178 -4.36 39.46 14.44
N HIS A 179 -4.01 38.19 14.70
CA HIS A 179 -2.97 37.78 15.64
C HIS A 179 -1.60 38.32 15.21
N TYR A 180 -1.28 38.21 13.91
CA TYR A 180 -0.01 38.67 13.34
C TYR A 180 -0.11 40.01 12.60
N ALA A 181 -1.14 40.81 12.87
CA ALA A 181 -1.32 42.11 12.23
C ALA A 181 -0.11 43.05 12.43
N HIS A 182 0.54 42.96 13.59
CA HIS A 182 1.73 43.73 13.94
C HIS A 182 2.96 43.39 13.08
N LEU A 183 2.97 42.23 12.44
CA LEU A 183 4.01 41.79 11.50
C LEU A 183 3.64 42.08 10.03
N GLY A 184 2.46 42.66 9.80
CA GLY A 184 1.92 42.90 8.46
C GLY A 184 1.36 41.67 7.77
N VAL A 185 1.15 40.54 8.47
CA VAL A 185 0.64 39.29 7.88
C VAL A 185 -0.77 39.49 7.34
N SER A 186 -1.00 39.04 6.10
CA SER A 186 -2.31 39.06 5.44
C SER A 186 -2.43 37.89 4.47
N VAL A 187 -3.13 36.84 4.89
CA VAL A 187 -3.15 35.54 4.21
C VAL A 187 -4.55 34.96 4.11
N GLN A 188 -4.76 34.07 3.15
CA GLN A 188 -6.00 33.30 2.95
C GLN A 188 -5.74 31.79 2.78
N SER A 189 -4.51 31.33 2.98
CA SER A 189 -4.14 29.92 2.86
C SER A 189 -2.88 29.58 3.67
N LEU A 190 -2.65 28.29 3.93
CA LEU A 190 -1.41 27.80 4.56
C LEU A 190 -0.16 28.17 3.73
N PRO A 191 -0.12 27.99 2.39
CA PRO A 191 1.02 28.41 1.59
C PRO A 191 1.36 29.90 1.69
N GLU A 192 0.35 30.77 1.70
CA GLU A 192 0.58 32.20 1.91
C GLU A 192 1.14 32.49 3.31
N LEU A 193 0.63 31.82 4.35
CA LEU A 193 1.17 31.94 5.71
C LEU A 193 2.64 31.49 5.79
N VAL A 194 2.95 30.32 5.25
CA VAL A 194 4.31 29.78 5.23
C VAL A 194 5.26 30.67 4.44
N GLU A 195 4.82 31.22 3.31
CA GLU A 195 5.62 32.15 2.52
C GLU A 195 5.89 33.47 3.27
N GLN A 196 4.86 34.11 3.83
CA GLN A 196 5.03 35.38 4.54
C GLN A 196 5.87 35.22 5.81
N LEU A 197 5.67 34.15 6.58
CA LEU A 197 6.52 33.83 7.73
C LEU A 197 7.96 33.51 7.30
N GLY A 198 8.15 32.84 6.17
CA GLY A 198 9.47 32.63 5.59
C GLY A 198 10.17 33.93 5.23
N ILE A 199 9.47 34.88 4.60
CA ILE A 199 10.04 36.21 4.30
C ILE A 199 10.44 36.92 5.59
N LEU A 200 9.58 36.91 6.60
CA LEU A 200 9.87 37.53 7.90
C LEU A 200 11.05 36.86 8.62
N ARG A 201 11.24 35.53 8.51
CA ARG A 201 12.26 34.78 9.25
C ARG A 201 13.58 34.60 8.50
N TYR A 202 13.50 34.33 7.20
CA TYR A 202 14.63 33.95 6.34
C TYR A 202 14.84 34.89 5.14
N GLY A 203 13.95 35.86 4.92
CA GLY A 203 13.99 36.74 3.75
C GLY A 203 13.51 36.08 2.46
N HIS A 204 13.06 34.83 2.51
CA HIS A 204 12.55 34.07 1.37
C HIS A 204 11.60 32.95 1.83
N ARG A 205 10.87 32.33 0.90
CA ARG A 205 10.03 31.16 1.19
C ARG A 205 10.85 30.05 1.88
N PRO A 206 10.33 29.38 2.93
CA PRO A 206 11.11 28.39 3.67
C PRO A 206 11.57 27.23 2.77
N ARG A 207 12.80 26.77 3.01
CA ARG A 207 13.40 25.62 2.31
C ARG A 207 13.55 24.46 3.28
N VAL A 208 12.99 23.30 2.94
CA VAL A 208 13.07 22.09 3.75
C VAL A 208 13.91 21.05 3.02
N GLY A 209 15.01 20.63 3.64
CA GLY A 209 15.89 19.57 3.15
C GLY A 209 15.69 18.29 3.96
N ASP A 210 15.40 17.18 3.29
CA ASP A 210 15.35 15.84 3.89
C ASP A 210 16.31 14.90 3.17
N THR A 211 17.45 14.63 3.81
CA THR A 211 18.51 13.79 3.25
C THR A 211 18.27 12.29 3.40
N PHE A 212 17.18 11.89 4.06
CA PHE A 212 16.81 10.50 4.32
C PHE A 212 15.30 10.32 4.07
N SER A 213 14.85 10.74 2.90
CA SER A 213 13.43 10.98 2.65
C SER A 213 12.57 9.71 2.66
N GLY A 214 13.16 8.54 2.40
CA GLY A 214 12.44 7.27 2.37
C GLY A 214 11.21 7.36 1.46
N GLY A 215 10.03 7.15 2.04
CA GLY A 215 8.75 7.28 1.32
C GLY A 215 8.29 8.71 1.01
N GLY A 216 9.08 9.73 1.34
CA GLY A 216 8.84 11.12 0.95
C GLY A 216 7.86 11.91 1.82
N SER A 217 7.52 11.45 3.02
CA SER A 217 6.47 12.08 3.84
C SER A 217 6.80 13.51 4.29
N ILE A 218 8.05 13.77 4.69
CA ILE A 218 8.50 15.10 5.12
C ILE A 218 8.46 16.08 3.94
N PRO A 219 9.15 15.82 2.81
CA PRO A 219 9.11 16.74 1.67
C PRO A 219 7.70 16.87 1.09
N PHE A 220 6.87 15.82 1.10
CA PHE A 220 5.49 15.91 0.62
C PHE A 220 4.65 16.88 1.44
N GLU A 221 4.61 16.73 2.77
CA GLU A 221 3.80 17.62 3.60
C GLU A 221 4.34 19.05 3.60
N ALA A 222 5.66 19.22 3.68
CA ALA A 222 6.29 20.53 3.65
C ALA A 222 5.95 21.28 2.35
N ALA A 223 6.01 20.61 1.20
CA ALA A 223 5.61 21.19 -0.08
C ALA A 223 4.11 21.55 -0.08
N ARG A 224 3.26 20.67 0.46
CA ARG A 224 1.80 20.87 0.50
C ARG A 224 1.39 22.10 1.30
N ILE A 225 2.14 22.46 2.33
CA ILE A 225 1.89 23.68 3.11
C ILE A 225 2.65 24.91 2.59
N GLY A 226 3.43 24.79 1.50
CA GLY A 226 4.03 25.93 0.79
C GLY A 226 5.54 26.12 0.95
N CYS A 227 6.29 25.15 1.46
CA CYS A 227 7.74 25.21 1.47
C CYS A 227 8.34 24.80 0.10
N ASP A 228 9.53 25.32 -0.20
CA ASP A 228 10.40 24.73 -1.22
C ASP A 228 11.07 23.48 -0.62
N VAL A 229 11.02 22.33 -1.29
CA VAL A 229 11.50 21.07 -0.73
C VAL A 229 12.61 20.44 -1.55
N TYR A 230 13.58 19.86 -0.84
CA TYR A 230 14.71 19.13 -1.40
C TYR A 230 14.78 17.79 -0.69
N ALA A 231 14.74 16.70 -1.45
CA ALA A 231 14.70 15.36 -0.90
C ALA A 231 15.78 14.49 -1.55
N SER A 232 16.49 13.71 -0.75
CA SER A 232 17.41 12.70 -1.24
C SER A 232 17.29 11.42 -0.45
N ASP A 233 17.60 10.31 -1.11
CA ASP A 233 17.78 9.01 -0.48
C ASP A 233 18.84 8.23 -1.26
N LEU A 234 19.61 7.37 -0.57
CA LEU A 234 20.56 6.48 -1.24
C LEU A 234 19.84 5.39 -2.03
N ASN A 235 18.61 5.05 -1.62
CA ASN A 235 17.82 4.02 -2.26
C ASN A 235 17.03 4.60 -3.46
N PRO A 236 17.23 4.09 -4.68
CA PRO A 236 16.52 4.58 -5.86
C PRO A 236 15.00 4.37 -5.78
N ILE A 237 14.54 3.33 -5.08
CA ILE A 237 13.10 3.07 -4.87
C ILE A 237 12.51 4.13 -3.94
N ALA A 238 13.22 4.53 -2.88
CA ALA A 238 12.81 5.62 -2.01
C ALA A 238 12.72 6.95 -2.77
N CYS A 239 13.72 7.24 -3.60
CA CYS A 239 13.70 8.39 -4.52
C CYS A 239 12.50 8.35 -5.47
N MET A 240 12.20 7.20 -6.07
CA MET A 240 11.04 7.03 -6.96
C MET A 240 9.71 7.23 -6.21
N LEU A 241 9.57 6.69 -5.00
CA LEU A 241 8.38 6.89 -4.16
C LEU A 241 8.20 8.36 -3.77
N THR A 242 9.29 9.03 -3.38
CA THR A 242 9.29 10.47 -3.05
C THR A 242 8.91 11.29 -4.28
N TRP A 243 9.48 10.98 -5.45
CA TRP A 243 9.13 11.64 -6.71
C TRP A 243 7.66 11.44 -7.06
N GLY A 244 7.15 10.20 -6.91
CA GLY A 244 5.74 9.88 -7.15
C GLY A 244 4.80 10.60 -6.19
N ALA A 245 5.17 10.71 -4.91
CA ALA A 245 4.40 11.48 -3.92
C ALA A 245 4.26 12.95 -4.36
N LEU A 246 5.36 13.59 -4.79
CA LEU A 246 5.33 14.99 -5.20
C LEU A 246 4.64 15.22 -6.56
N ASN A 247 4.97 14.41 -7.56
CA ASN A 247 4.63 14.69 -8.97
C ASN A 247 3.38 13.94 -9.47
N ILE A 248 2.93 12.89 -8.77
CA ILE A 248 1.71 12.16 -9.12
C ILE A 248 0.64 12.49 -8.08
N ILE A 249 0.88 12.17 -6.81
CA ILE A 249 -0.11 12.39 -5.75
C ILE A 249 -0.31 13.89 -5.51
N GLY A 250 0.78 14.67 -5.44
CA GLY A 250 0.73 16.12 -5.26
C GLY A 250 0.35 16.94 -6.50
N SER A 251 0.06 16.29 -7.64
CA SER A 251 -0.21 17.00 -8.89
C SER A 251 -1.59 17.68 -8.92
N SER A 252 -1.73 18.68 -9.80
CA SER A 252 -2.99 19.38 -10.02
C SER A 252 -4.06 18.44 -10.62
N PRO A 253 -5.36 18.75 -10.46
CA PRO A 253 -6.43 17.95 -11.07
C PRO A 253 -6.26 17.72 -12.57
N GLU A 254 -5.79 18.74 -13.31
CA GLU A 254 -5.54 18.66 -14.75
C GLU A 254 -4.42 17.66 -15.04
N ARG A 255 -3.30 17.77 -14.32
CA ARG A 255 -2.17 16.86 -14.49
C ARG A 255 -2.52 15.43 -14.07
N ARG A 256 -3.35 15.24 -13.04
CA ARG A 256 -3.86 13.91 -12.66
C ARG A 256 -4.66 13.29 -13.81
N SER A 257 -5.55 14.06 -14.44
CA SER A 257 -6.33 13.58 -15.58
C SER A 257 -5.45 13.19 -16.78
N GLU A 258 -4.38 13.95 -17.06
CA GLU A 258 -3.39 13.59 -18.08
C GLU A 258 -2.65 12.28 -17.76
N ILE A 259 -2.28 12.08 -16.49
CA ILE A 259 -1.62 10.85 -16.02
C ILE A 259 -2.57 9.67 -16.16
N GLU A 260 -3.83 9.79 -15.73
CA GLU A 260 -4.86 8.74 -15.86
C GLU A 260 -5.06 8.35 -17.33
N THR A 261 -5.22 9.33 -18.22
CA THR A 261 -5.34 9.09 -19.66
C THR A 261 -4.12 8.37 -20.23
N SER A 262 -2.91 8.75 -19.79
CA SER A 262 -1.67 8.13 -20.21
C SER A 262 -1.55 6.68 -19.70
N GLN A 263 -1.92 6.44 -18.44
CA GLN A 263 -1.95 5.11 -17.84
C GLN A 263 -2.94 4.20 -18.56
N GLU A 264 -4.16 4.68 -18.85
CA GLU A 264 -5.15 3.91 -19.61
C GLU A 264 -4.64 3.54 -21.01
N ARG A 265 -3.98 4.48 -21.70
CA ARG A 265 -3.42 4.23 -23.03
C ARG A 265 -2.33 3.16 -22.98
N VAL A 266 -1.40 3.26 -22.02
CA VAL A 266 -0.32 2.27 -21.85
C VAL A 266 -0.92 0.92 -21.47
N ALA A 267 -1.87 0.87 -20.53
CA ALA A 267 -2.54 -0.36 -20.12
C ALA A 267 -3.21 -1.06 -21.32
N LYS A 268 -3.95 -0.32 -22.16
CA LYS A 268 -4.56 -0.85 -23.39
C LYS A 268 -3.51 -1.38 -24.38
N SER A 269 -2.38 -0.70 -24.52
CA SER A 269 -1.30 -1.13 -25.42
C SER A 269 -0.62 -2.41 -24.94
N VAL A 270 -0.31 -2.49 -23.64
CA VAL A 270 0.28 -3.70 -23.03
C VAL A 270 -0.71 -4.86 -23.11
N ASP A 271 -1.97 -4.61 -22.81
CA ASP A 271 -3.03 -5.60 -22.90
C ASP A 271 -3.21 -6.17 -24.30
N ALA A 272 -3.13 -5.33 -25.33
CA ALA A 272 -3.20 -5.76 -26.72
C ALA A 272 -2.03 -6.67 -27.13
N GLU A 273 -0.80 -6.34 -26.70
CA GLU A 273 0.37 -7.17 -26.98
C GLU A 273 0.30 -8.51 -26.22
N ILE A 274 -0.06 -8.51 -24.93
CA ILE A 274 -0.24 -9.75 -24.16
C ILE A 274 -1.34 -10.62 -24.79
N THR A 275 -2.46 -10.02 -25.20
CA THR A 275 -3.54 -10.74 -25.87
C THR A 275 -3.06 -11.39 -27.18
N LYS A 276 -2.20 -10.71 -27.93
CA LYS A 276 -1.60 -11.25 -29.18
C LYS A 276 -0.66 -12.43 -28.92
N LEU A 277 -0.03 -12.50 -27.75
CA LEU A 277 0.78 -13.67 -27.37
C LEU A 277 -0.10 -14.93 -27.19
N GLY A 278 -1.38 -14.78 -26.86
CA GLY A 278 -2.34 -15.90 -26.77
C GLY A 278 -2.15 -16.80 -25.55
N ILE A 279 -1.39 -16.34 -24.55
CA ILE A 279 -0.99 -17.13 -23.37
C ILE A 279 -1.98 -17.03 -22.21
N GLU A 280 -2.81 -15.99 -22.15
CA GLU A 280 -3.74 -15.75 -21.03
C GLU A 280 -5.21 -16.08 -21.35
N HIS A 281 -5.56 -16.40 -22.60
CA HIS A 281 -6.97 -16.57 -23.01
C HIS A 281 -7.31 -18.01 -23.42
N ASP A 282 -8.43 -18.52 -22.92
CA ASP A 282 -8.99 -19.81 -23.34
C ASP A 282 -9.77 -19.70 -24.67
N LYS A 283 -10.25 -20.84 -25.20
CA LYS A 283 -11.05 -20.87 -26.45
C LYS A 283 -12.40 -20.15 -26.33
N GLN A 284 -12.91 -19.96 -25.12
CA GLN A 284 -14.17 -19.27 -24.85
C GLN A 284 -13.95 -17.75 -24.67
N GLY A 285 -12.70 -17.30 -24.59
CA GLY A 285 -12.30 -15.91 -24.37
C GLY A 285 -12.25 -15.53 -22.89
N ASN A 286 -12.27 -16.50 -21.99
CA ASN A 286 -11.98 -16.29 -20.58
C ASN A 286 -10.50 -15.98 -20.41
N ARG A 287 -10.15 -15.22 -19.36
CA ARG A 287 -8.77 -14.80 -19.12
C ARG A 287 -8.25 -15.35 -17.81
N ALA A 288 -7.02 -15.86 -17.82
CA ALA A 288 -6.31 -16.28 -16.63
C ALA A 288 -6.03 -15.05 -15.76
N LYS A 289 -6.40 -15.13 -14.49
CA LYS A 289 -6.12 -14.15 -13.44
C LYS A 289 -4.83 -14.47 -12.72
N SER A 290 -4.58 -15.76 -12.49
CA SER A 290 -3.38 -16.26 -11.83
C SER A 290 -3.20 -17.74 -12.10
N TYR A 291 -1.95 -18.17 -12.14
CA TYR A 291 -1.52 -19.54 -12.30
C TYR A 291 -0.96 -20.04 -10.97
N LEU A 292 -1.33 -21.25 -10.55
CA LEU A 292 -0.88 -21.84 -9.30
C LEU A 292 0.02 -23.03 -9.60
N TYR A 293 1.30 -22.88 -9.24
CA TYR A 293 2.31 -23.91 -9.38
C TYR A 293 2.60 -24.55 -8.03
N CYS A 294 2.99 -25.82 -8.07
CA CYS A 294 3.58 -26.52 -6.94
C CYS A 294 4.93 -27.10 -7.36
N ILE A 295 5.75 -27.45 -6.38
CA ILE A 295 7.00 -28.15 -6.63
C ILE A 295 6.74 -29.64 -6.53
N GLU A 296 7.32 -30.42 -7.42
CA GLU A 296 7.29 -31.87 -7.33
C GLU A 296 8.69 -32.42 -7.06
N SER A 297 8.79 -33.48 -6.27
CA SER A 297 10.05 -34.19 -6.04
C SER A 297 9.81 -35.69 -6.09
N ARG A 298 10.81 -36.43 -6.57
CA ARG A 298 10.78 -37.89 -6.54
C ARG A 298 11.06 -38.41 -5.14
N CYS A 299 10.19 -39.27 -4.62
CA CYS A 299 10.43 -39.98 -3.38
C CYS A 299 11.50 -41.07 -3.56
N PRO A 300 12.58 -41.07 -2.76
CA PRO A 300 13.64 -42.08 -2.88
C PRO A 300 13.19 -43.47 -2.43
N GLU A 301 12.18 -43.60 -1.55
CA GLU A 301 11.67 -44.90 -1.08
C GLU A 301 10.80 -45.58 -2.15
N THR A 302 9.90 -44.83 -2.79
CA THR A 302 8.86 -45.39 -3.67
C THR A 302 9.08 -45.12 -5.15
N GLY A 303 9.91 -44.13 -5.48
CA GLY A 303 10.11 -43.62 -6.83
C GLY A 303 8.98 -42.74 -7.35
N TRP A 304 7.95 -42.44 -6.55
CA TRP A 304 6.81 -41.62 -6.96
C TRP A 304 7.16 -40.13 -7.03
N MET A 305 6.59 -39.41 -8.00
CA MET A 305 6.62 -37.95 -8.04
C MET A 305 5.52 -37.40 -7.12
N ILE A 306 5.93 -36.65 -6.10
CA ILE A 306 5.04 -36.14 -5.08
C ILE A 306 4.99 -34.62 -5.18
N PRO A 307 3.80 -34.02 -5.40
CA PRO A 307 3.65 -32.59 -5.33
C PRO A 307 3.75 -32.13 -3.88
N LEU A 308 4.48 -31.03 -3.66
CA LEU A 308 4.88 -30.49 -2.38
C LEU A 308 4.13 -29.18 -2.15
N SER A 309 3.23 -29.20 -1.16
CA SER A 309 2.55 -28.01 -0.67
C SER A 309 2.31 -28.12 0.83
N PRO A 310 2.41 -27.02 1.61
CA PRO A 310 2.00 -27.04 3.02
C PRO A 310 0.48 -27.16 3.19
N THR A 311 -0.30 -26.84 2.16
CA THR A 311 -1.76 -26.93 2.16
C THR A 311 -2.30 -27.13 0.74
N TRP A 312 -3.38 -27.89 0.62
CA TRP A 312 -4.13 -28.05 -0.63
C TRP A 312 -5.43 -27.24 -0.62
N VAL A 313 -5.61 -26.32 0.33
CA VAL A 313 -6.69 -25.33 0.30
C VAL A 313 -6.29 -24.17 -0.61
N ILE A 314 -7.04 -23.98 -1.70
CA ILE A 314 -6.78 -22.93 -2.69
C ILE A 314 -7.49 -21.63 -2.30
N SER A 315 -8.75 -21.72 -1.88
CA SER A 315 -9.54 -20.54 -1.51
C SER A 315 -10.53 -20.86 -0.39
N LYS A 316 -10.22 -20.41 0.83
CA LYS A 316 -11.10 -20.53 2.00
C LYS A 316 -12.46 -19.87 1.77
N GLY A 317 -12.48 -18.62 1.28
CA GLY A 317 -13.73 -17.88 1.07
C GLY A 317 -14.64 -18.43 -0.04
N ARG A 318 -14.16 -19.40 -0.84
CA ARG A 318 -14.94 -20.06 -1.90
C ARG A 318 -15.03 -21.57 -1.71
N ASN A 319 -14.51 -22.10 -0.61
CA ASN A 319 -14.40 -23.53 -0.33
C ASN A 319 -13.81 -24.32 -1.51
N VAL A 320 -12.63 -23.91 -1.98
CA VAL A 320 -11.92 -24.57 -3.10
C VAL A 320 -10.66 -25.26 -2.59
N ILE A 321 -10.47 -26.53 -2.98
CA ILE A 321 -9.29 -27.34 -2.66
C ILE A 321 -8.73 -28.02 -3.91
N ALA A 322 -7.48 -28.45 -3.83
CA ALA A 322 -6.89 -29.44 -4.71
C ALA A 322 -6.95 -30.83 -4.03
N ARG A 323 -7.43 -31.84 -4.74
CA ARG A 323 -7.48 -33.23 -4.28
C ARG A 323 -6.43 -34.03 -5.03
N LEU A 324 -5.60 -34.75 -4.28
CA LEU A 324 -4.58 -35.64 -4.82
C LEU A 324 -5.16 -37.04 -5.02
N THR A 325 -5.08 -37.56 -6.25
CA THR A 325 -5.50 -38.93 -6.60
C THR A 325 -4.30 -39.72 -7.14
N PRO A 326 -3.98 -40.90 -6.61
CA PRO A 326 -2.85 -41.70 -7.12
C PRO A 326 -3.04 -42.15 -8.58
N ASP A 327 -2.04 -41.89 -9.42
CA ASP A 327 -1.86 -42.45 -10.75
C ASP A 327 -0.73 -43.50 -10.70
N HIS A 328 -1.14 -44.75 -10.53
CA HIS A 328 -0.20 -45.87 -10.38
C HIS A 328 0.60 -46.16 -11.64
N SER A 329 0.06 -45.86 -12.82
CA SER A 329 0.71 -46.11 -14.11
C SER A 329 1.93 -45.19 -14.27
N ASN A 330 1.80 -43.92 -13.89
CA ASN A 330 2.87 -42.94 -14.00
C ASN A 330 3.63 -42.69 -12.68
N LYS A 331 3.21 -43.35 -11.58
CA LYS A 331 3.76 -43.18 -10.22
C LYS A 331 3.78 -41.71 -9.80
N ARG A 332 2.63 -41.05 -9.89
CA ARG A 332 2.45 -39.64 -9.53
C ARG A 332 1.06 -39.40 -8.95
N PHE A 333 0.77 -38.19 -8.50
CA PHE A 333 -0.59 -37.79 -8.13
C PHE A 333 -1.21 -36.91 -9.20
N ASP A 334 -2.43 -37.22 -9.61
CA ASP A 334 -3.29 -36.28 -10.32
C ASP A 334 -3.88 -35.28 -9.33
N ILE A 335 -4.04 -34.03 -9.76
CA ILE A 335 -4.49 -32.92 -8.93
C ILE A 335 -5.84 -32.43 -9.48
N GLU A 336 -6.92 -32.77 -8.80
CA GLU A 336 -8.28 -32.36 -9.15
C GLU A 336 -8.67 -31.10 -8.37
N ILE A 337 -9.26 -30.10 -9.05
CA ILE A 337 -9.73 -28.87 -8.40
C ILE A 337 -11.22 -29.03 -8.04
N VAL A 338 -11.53 -28.99 -6.75
CA VAL A 338 -12.88 -29.22 -6.23
C VAL A 338 -13.38 -27.93 -5.56
N THR A 339 -14.57 -27.48 -5.98
CA THR A 339 -15.23 -26.27 -5.45
C THR A 339 -16.45 -26.64 -4.63
N GLY A 340 -16.74 -25.87 -3.59
CA GLY A 340 -17.92 -26.07 -2.74
C GLY A 340 -17.76 -27.21 -1.72
N VAL A 341 -16.53 -27.49 -1.30
CA VAL A 341 -16.26 -28.55 -0.32
C VAL A 341 -16.76 -28.21 1.08
N SER A 342 -16.99 -29.24 1.89
CA SER A 342 -17.34 -29.09 3.30
C SER A 342 -16.15 -28.63 4.16
N ASP A 343 -16.41 -28.07 5.34
CA ASP A 343 -15.36 -27.69 6.30
C ASP A 343 -14.45 -28.87 6.68
N LYS A 344 -15.03 -30.08 6.72
CA LYS A 344 -14.28 -31.31 7.00
C LYS A 344 -13.30 -31.65 5.88
N GLU A 345 -13.72 -31.52 4.63
CA GLU A 345 -12.84 -31.73 3.48
C GLU A 345 -11.76 -30.64 3.39
N ALA A 346 -12.11 -29.39 3.71
CA ALA A 346 -11.16 -28.29 3.77
C ALA A 346 -10.09 -28.53 4.86
N GLU A 347 -10.48 -29.04 6.03
CA GLU A 347 -9.53 -29.36 7.11
C GLU A 347 -8.59 -30.50 6.72
N VAL A 348 -9.09 -31.53 6.02
CA VAL A 348 -8.23 -32.60 5.48
C VAL A 348 -7.25 -32.03 4.43
N ALA A 349 -7.73 -31.20 3.51
CA ALA A 349 -6.88 -30.55 2.51
C ALA A 349 -5.90 -29.54 3.11
N ASN A 350 -6.19 -29.02 4.30
CA ASN A 350 -5.28 -28.10 5.01
C ASN A 350 -3.99 -28.80 5.45
N GLN A 351 -4.01 -30.13 5.57
CA GLN A 351 -2.83 -30.95 5.75
C GLN A 351 -2.20 -31.25 4.38
N GLY A 352 -1.25 -30.40 3.97
CA GLY A 352 -0.51 -30.61 2.74
C GLY A 352 0.47 -31.78 2.80
N THR A 353 1.22 -31.96 1.71
CA THR A 353 2.29 -32.95 1.57
C THR A 353 3.63 -32.48 2.13
N VAL A 354 3.74 -31.22 2.55
CA VAL A 354 4.89 -30.70 3.31
C VAL A 354 4.48 -30.50 4.75
N GLN A 355 5.07 -31.27 5.65
CA GLN A 355 4.76 -31.27 7.08
C GLN A 355 6.05 -31.27 7.89
N ASP A 356 6.27 -30.25 8.72
CA ASP A 356 7.44 -30.12 9.60
C ASP A 356 8.81 -30.27 8.90
N GLY A 357 8.90 -29.85 7.63
CA GLY A 357 10.13 -29.97 6.83
C GLY A 357 10.33 -31.32 6.13
N ASP A 358 9.30 -32.18 6.17
CA ASP A 358 9.27 -33.48 5.51
C ASP A 358 8.23 -33.52 4.39
N MET A 359 8.51 -34.31 3.36
CA MET A 359 7.52 -34.76 2.39
C MET A 359 6.73 -35.92 3.00
N VAL A 360 5.41 -35.78 3.09
CA VAL A 360 4.49 -36.75 3.70
C VAL A 360 3.33 -37.02 2.75
N TYR A 361 3.04 -38.28 2.47
CA TYR A 361 1.88 -38.68 1.68
C TYR A 361 1.46 -40.11 2.02
N THR A 362 0.21 -40.44 1.72
CA THR A 362 -0.33 -41.80 1.91
C THR A 362 -0.60 -42.43 0.55
N LEU A 363 -0.10 -43.64 0.37
CA LEU A 363 -0.33 -44.47 -0.81
C LEU A 363 -0.77 -45.85 -0.35
N ASP A 364 -1.91 -46.34 -0.85
CA ASP A 364 -2.46 -47.66 -0.51
C ASP A 364 -2.58 -47.94 1.00
N GLY A 365 -2.93 -46.90 1.77
CA GLY A 365 -3.07 -46.98 3.23
C GLY A 365 -1.75 -46.93 4.02
N LYS A 366 -0.60 -46.87 3.35
CA LYS A 366 0.72 -46.66 3.99
C LYS A 366 1.13 -45.20 3.88
N THR A 367 1.48 -44.58 5.00
CA THR A 367 2.05 -43.24 5.03
C THR A 367 3.57 -43.32 4.87
N HIS A 368 4.08 -42.56 3.91
CA HIS A 368 5.50 -42.37 3.65
C HIS A 368 5.94 -41.00 4.15
N ARG A 369 7.15 -40.93 4.70
CA ARG A 369 7.74 -39.71 5.24
C ARG A 369 9.21 -39.64 4.85
N THR A 370 9.60 -38.57 4.17
CA THR A 370 11.00 -38.35 3.77
C THR A 370 11.38 -36.90 4.04
N PRO A 371 12.43 -36.64 4.83
CA PRO A 371 12.89 -35.27 5.05
C PRO A 371 13.28 -34.56 3.76
N ILE A 372 12.91 -33.29 3.62
CA ILE A 372 13.28 -32.49 2.43
C ILE A 372 14.82 -32.37 2.31
N LYS A 373 15.52 -32.38 3.45
CA LYS A 373 17.00 -32.45 3.49
C LYS A 373 17.55 -33.71 2.81
N THR A 374 16.86 -34.84 2.95
CA THR A 374 17.22 -36.09 2.28
C THR A 374 16.96 -35.99 0.78
N LEU A 375 15.85 -35.37 0.36
CA LEU A 375 15.55 -35.14 -1.06
C LEU A 375 16.64 -34.31 -1.74
N ARG A 376 17.07 -33.21 -1.09
CA ARG A 376 18.18 -32.37 -1.57
C ARG A 376 19.56 -33.05 -1.50
N GLY A 377 19.68 -34.17 -0.79
CA GLY A 377 20.95 -34.81 -0.50
C GLY A 377 21.88 -33.90 0.33
N ASP A 378 21.36 -33.22 1.36
CA ASP A 378 22.15 -32.36 2.24
C ASP A 378 23.30 -33.15 2.91
N TYR A 379 24.50 -32.58 2.97
CA TYR A 379 25.69 -33.16 3.60
C TYR A 379 26.48 -32.11 4.40
N ARG A 380 27.39 -32.56 5.27
CA ARG A 380 28.32 -31.70 5.99
C ARG A 380 29.68 -31.67 5.31
N ASN A 381 30.20 -30.47 5.08
CA ASN A 381 31.56 -30.25 4.60
C ASN A 381 32.57 -30.40 5.75
N ALA A 382 33.85 -30.56 5.40
CA ALA A 382 34.95 -30.68 6.37
C ALA A 382 35.13 -29.43 7.24
N ASP A 383 34.73 -28.25 6.75
CA ASP A 383 34.74 -26.98 7.47
C ASP A 383 33.52 -26.77 8.39
N GLY A 384 32.62 -27.76 8.45
CA GLY A 384 31.39 -27.71 9.24
C GLY A 384 30.21 -27.02 8.53
N SER A 385 30.38 -26.44 7.35
CA SER A 385 29.27 -25.89 6.56
C SER A 385 28.35 -27.01 6.02
N THR A 386 27.12 -26.65 5.65
CA THR A 386 26.16 -27.61 5.07
C THR A 386 26.08 -27.40 3.56
N GLY A 387 26.37 -28.44 2.79
CA GLY A 387 26.16 -28.49 1.34
C GLY A 387 24.92 -29.31 0.98
N ASN A 388 24.56 -29.34 -0.30
CA ASN A 388 23.54 -30.23 -0.85
C ASN A 388 23.86 -30.58 -2.31
N ARG A 389 23.01 -31.43 -2.91
CA ARG A 389 23.16 -31.95 -4.27
C ARG A 389 22.22 -31.30 -5.28
N LEU A 390 21.62 -30.15 -4.94
CA LEU A 390 20.84 -29.38 -5.92
C LEU A 390 21.77 -28.86 -7.02
N ARG A 391 21.33 -28.94 -8.27
CA ARG A 391 22.00 -28.26 -9.38
C ARG A 391 21.98 -26.75 -9.11
N ARG A 392 23.11 -26.10 -9.36
CA ARG A 392 23.17 -24.64 -9.40
C ARG A 392 22.60 -24.20 -10.75
N TRP A 393 21.56 -23.38 -10.72
CA TRP A 393 20.99 -22.82 -11.94
C TRP A 393 22.03 -21.93 -12.62
N GLU A 394 22.03 -21.91 -13.94
CA GLU A 394 22.85 -21.04 -14.79
C GLU A 394 22.10 -19.75 -15.09
N LYS A 395 22.80 -18.72 -15.58
CA LYS A 395 22.22 -17.40 -15.89
C LYS A 395 21.03 -17.47 -16.87
N SER A 396 21.04 -18.45 -17.78
CA SER A 396 20.00 -18.66 -18.78
C SER A 396 18.84 -19.55 -18.31
N ASP A 397 18.93 -20.12 -17.10
CA ASP A 397 17.83 -20.93 -16.59
C ASP A 397 16.68 -20.04 -16.14
N PHE A 398 15.46 -20.48 -16.45
CA PHE A 398 14.23 -19.90 -15.94
C PHE A 398 13.25 -20.97 -15.43
N LYS A 399 13.53 -22.26 -15.70
CA LYS A 399 12.75 -23.42 -15.25
C LYS A 399 13.66 -24.59 -14.89
N PRO A 400 13.22 -25.58 -14.09
CA PRO A 400 14.03 -26.74 -13.77
C PRO A 400 14.36 -27.58 -15.01
N GLN A 401 15.55 -28.20 -15.02
CA GLN A 401 15.92 -29.20 -16.00
C GLN A 401 15.26 -30.54 -15.66
N PRO A 402 15.03 -31.45 -16.63
CA PRO A 402 14.32 -32.72 -16.39
C PRO A 402 14.90 -33.59 -15.26
N ASP A 403 16.21 -33.50 -15.02
CA ASP A 403 16.93 -34.27 -14.01
C ASP A 403 17.06 -33.54 -12.66
N ASP A 404 16.54 -32.31 -12.54
CA ASP A 404 16.57 -31.58 -11.28
C ASP A 404 15.70 -32.26 -10.21
N ILE A 405 16.18 -32.23 -8.96
CA ILE A 405 15.49 -32.82 -7.80
C ILE A 405 14.09 -32.24 -7.61
N PHE A 406 13.98 -30.92 -7.81
CA PHE A 406 12.73 -30.18 -7.73
C PHE A 406 12.28 -29.81 -9.13
N GLN A 407 11.12 -30.32 -9.50
CA GLN A 407 10.37 -29.93 -10.70
C GLN A 407 9.27 -28.95 -10.32
N GLU A 408 8.69 -28.28 -11.31
CA GLU A 408 7.56 -27.38 -11.12
C GLU A 408 6.37 -27.87 -11.95
N ARG A 409 5.17 -27.74 -11.40
CA ARG A 409 3.93 -28.18 -12.05
C ARG A 409 2.82 -27.18 -11.83
N LEU A 410 2.30 -26.66 -12.94
CA LEU A 410 1.01 -25.96 -12.95
C LEU A 410 -0.09 -26.94 -12.54
N TYR A 411 -0.84 -26.62 -11.48
CA TYR A 411 -1.90 -27.50 -10.98
C TYR A 411 -3.27 -26.84 -10.91
N ALA A 412 -3.35 -25.51 -10.95
CA ALA A 412 -4.62 -24.80 -11.04
C ALA A 412 -4.46 -23.46 -11.77
N ILE A 413 -5.52 -23.06 -12.47
CA ILE A 413 -5.64 -21.75 -13.10
C ILE A 413 -6.87 -21.06 -12.53
N HIS A 414 -6.72 -19.82 -12.08
CA HIS A 414 -7.83 -18.96 -11.66
C HIS A 414 -8.30 -18.19 -12.89
N TRP A 415 -9.47 -18.51 -13.41
CA TRP A 415 -10.04 -17.88 -14.60
C TRP A 415 -11.03 -16.76 -14.24
N ILE A 416 -11.11 -15.74 -15.09
CA ILE A 416 -12.17 -14.72 -15.12
C ILE A 416 -13.02 -14.94 -16.36
N THR A 417 -14.35 -14.88 -16.22
CA THR A 417 -15.26 -15.04 -17.36
C THR A 417 -15.11 -13.88 -18.33
N LYS A 418 -15.18 -14.17 -19.63
CA LYS A 418 -15.14 -13.15 -20.69
C LYS A 418 -16.12 -12.00 -20.44
N GLU A 419 -17.34 -12.32 -20.03
CA GLU A 419 -18.44 -11.37 -19.83
C GLU A 419 -18.21 -10.45 -18.63
N SER A 420 -17.31 -10.82 -17.71
CA SER A 420 -17.02 -10.06 -16.50
C SER A 420 -15.69 -9.33 -16.49
N LEU A 421 -14.85 -9.50 -17.52
CA LEU A 421 -13.52 -8.88 -17.64
C LEU A 421 -13.52 -7.37 -17.35
N ALA A 422 -14.49 -6.64 -17.90
CA ALA A 422 -14.63 -5.19 -17.75
C ALA A 422 -15.43 -4.76 -16.50
N LYS A 423 -15.97 -5.70 -15.72
CA LYS A 423 -16.76 -5.38 -14.52
C LYS A 423 -15.85 -5.16 -13.33
N THR A 424 -16.21 -4.21 -12.46
CA THR A 424 -15.51 -4.00 -11.17
C THR A 424 -15.52 -5.26 -10.29
N ARG A 425 -16.61 -6.04 -10.34
CA ARG A 425 -16.72 -7.33 -9.67
C ARG A 425 -16.70 -8.45 -10.71
N GLN A 426 -15.53 -9.01 -10.93
CA GLN A 426 -15.29 -10.10 -11.87
C GLN A 426 -15.84 -11.43 -11.35
N GLU A 427 -16.50 -12.18 -12.23
CA GLU A 427 -16.89 -13.57 -12.02
C GLU A 427 -15.71 -14.47 -12.36
N SER A 428 -15.38 -15.41 -11.48
CA SER A 428 -14.14 -16.18 -11.60
C SER A 428 -14.24 -17.53 -10.91
N TRP A 429 -13.45 -18.50 -11.37
CA TRP A 429 -13.41 -19.87 -10.84
C TRP A 429 -12.00 -20.45 -10.94
N PHE A 430 -11.74 -21.56 -10.24
CA PHE A 430 -10.49 -22.30 -10.37
C PHE A 430 -10.74 -23.59 -11.15
N ALA A 431 -9.80 -23.97 -12.00
CA ALA A 431 -9.84 -25.22 -12.75
C ALA A 431 -8.45 -25.87 -12.83
N ALA A 432 -8.41 -27.19 -12.99
CA ALA A 432 -7.19 -27.90 -13.33
C ALA A 432 -6.77 -27.55 -14.78
N PRO A 433 -5.47 -27.55 -15.11
CA PRO A 433 -5.00 -27.30 -16.47
C PRO A 433 -5.49 -28.37 -17.44
N THR A 434 -5.84 -27.93 -18.65
CA THR A 434 -6.18 -28.78 -19.79
C THR A 434 -5.00 -28.93 -20.74
N ASP A 435 -5.08 -29.83 -21.72
CA ASP A 435 -4.06 -29.97 -22.77
C ASP A 435 -3.78 -28.64 -23.49
N ALA A 436 -4.82 -27.84 -23.73
CA ALA A 436 -4.67 -26.53 -24.33
C ALA A 436 -3.92 -25.53 -23.43
N ASP A 437 -3.95 -25.72 -22.12
CA ASP A 437 -3.19 -24.87 -21.19
C ASP A 437 -1.71 -25.29 -21.17
N TRP A 438 -1.41 -26.58 -21.29
CA TRP A 438 -0.05 -27.06 -21.49
C TRP A 438 0.58 -26.56 -22.79
N GLU A 439 -0.21 -26.45 -23.88
CA GLU A 439 0.23 -25.80 -25.12
C GLU A 439 0.58 -24.30 -24.89
N ARG A 440 -0.14 -23.61 -24.01
CA ARG A 440 0.16 -22.21 -23.65
C ARG A 440 1.42 -22.10 -22.81
N GLU A 441 1.60 -22.98 -21.83
CA GLU A 441 2.83 -23.06 -21.02
C GLU A 441 4.04 -23.28 -21.92
N GLN A 442 3.96 -24.22 -22.86
CA GLN A 442 5.04 -24.45 -23.83
C GLN A 442 5.32 -23.19 -24.66
N ARG A 443 4.29 -22.43 -25.05
CA ARG A 443 4.47 -21.18 -25.78
C ARG A 443 5.15 -20.10 -24.93
N VAL A 444 4.85 -20.02 -23.63
CA VAL A 444 5.56 -19.12 -22.70
C VAL A 444 7.03 -19.53 -22.62
N ASP A 445 7.31 -20.83 -22.46
CA ASP A 445 8.67 -21.36 -22.43
C ASP A 445 9.46 -20.99 -23.70
N GLU A 446 8.86 -21.11 -24.87
CA GLU A 446 9.46 -20.75 -26.16
C GLU A 446 9.79 -19.24 -26.20
N ILE A 447 8.84 -18.38 -25.84
CA ILE A 447 9.03 -16.93 -25.80
C ILE A 447 10.19 -16.55 -24.87
N VAL A 448 10.20 -17.09 -23.65
CA VAL A 448 11.26 -16.77 -22.67
C VAL A 448 12.61 -17.31 -23.15
N THR A 449 12.66 -18.55 -23.64
CA THR A 449 13.89 -19.16 -24.18
C THR A 449 14.50 -18.33 -25.30
N GLU A 450 13.69 -17.87 -26.25
CA GLU A 450 14.16 -17.09 -27.40
C GLU A 450 14.64 -15.69 -27.03
N ASN A 451 14.11 -15.10 -25.95
CA ASN A 451 14.31 -13.69 -25.65
C ASN A 451 15.14 -13.40 -24.40
N LEU A 452 15.30 -14.34 -23.46
CA LEU A 452 15.90 -14.08 -22.15
C LEU A 452 17.28 -13.43 -22.23
N SER A 453 18.17 -13.96 -23.08
CA SER A 453 19.52 -13.38 -23.24
C SER A 453 19.45 -11.93 -23.73
N ARG A 454 18.60 -11.64 -24.72
CA ARG A 454 18.42 -10.28 -25.24
C ARG A 454 17.82 -9.35 -24.18
N TRP A 455 16.83 -9.82 -23.43
CA TRP A 455 16.24 -9.03 -22.34
C TRP A 455 17.24 -8.74 -21.21
N GLN A 456 18.15 -9.66 -20.92
CA GLN A 456 19.25 -9.43 -19.98
C GLN A 456 20.23 -8.38 -20.52
N ASP A 457 20.63 -8.48 -21.79
CA ASP A 457 21.54 -7.52 -22.43
C ASP A 457 20.93 -6.10 -22.52
N GLU A 458 19.61 -6.01 -22.73
CA GLU A 458 18.85 -4.76 -22.74
C GLU A 458 18.56 -4.20 -21.32
N GLY A 459 18.88 -4.96 -20.26
CA GLY A 459 18.61 -4.58 -18.87
C GLY A 459 17.14 -4.66 -18.46
N LEU A 460 16.32 -5.40 -19.20
CA LEU A 460 14.89 -5.63 -18.92
C LEU A 460 14.68 -6.76 -17.90
N VAL A 461 15.59 -7.74 -17.84
CA VAL A 461 15.59 -8.84 -16.87
C VAL A 461 16.94 -8.84 -16.14
N PRO A 462 16.98 -8.90 -14.79
CA PRO A 462 18.24 -8.84 -14.07
C PRO A 462 19.05 -10.12 -14.29
N ASP A 463 20.31 -9.97 -14.69
CA ASP A 463 21.29 -11.06 -14.78
C ASP A 463 22.31 -11.04 -13.64
N MET A 464 22.00 -10.29 -12.57
CA MET A 464 22.86 -10.15 -11.41
C MET A 464 22.84 -11.43 -10.57
N ALA A 465 24.03 -11.93 -10.25
CA ALA A 465 24.19 -13.05 -9.33
C ALA A 465 23.69 -12.68 -7.92
N ILE A 466 23.15 -13.67 -7.21
CA ILE A 466 22.78 -13.54 -5.81
C ILE A 466 24.07 -13.58 -4.99
N GLU A 467 24.39 -12.47 -4.33
CA GLU A 467 25.53 -12.40 -3.43
C GLU A 467 25.25 -13.21 -2.14
N PRO A 468 26.17 -14.09 -1.72
CA PRO A 468 26.02 -14.85 -0.48
C PRO A 468 25.85 -13.97 0.76
N GLY A 469 25.00 -14.39 1.68
CA GLY A 469 24.66 -13.62 2.88
C GLY A 469 23.53 -14.25 3.70
N ASP A 470 23.28 -13.74 4.90
CA ASP A 470 22.38 -14.37 5.90
C ASP A 470 20.98 -14.69 5.34
N LYS A 471 20.41 -13.81 4.50
CA LYS A 471 19.10 -14.02 3.85
C LYS A 471 19.17 -14.42 2.39
N THR A 472 20.29 -14.18 1.72
CA THR A 472 20.48 -14.44 0.30
C THR A 472 21.03 -15.83 0.01
N ASP A 473 21.55 -16.53 1.02
CA ASP A 473 21.95 -17.94 0.92
C ASP A 473 20.76 -18.90 0.85
N GLU A 474 19.57 -18.47 1.29
CA GLU A 474 18.40 -19.34 1.36
C GLU A 474 17.92 -19.80 -0.03
N PRO A 475 17.70 -18.92 -1.03
CA PRO A 475 17.37 -19.34 -2.39
C PRO A 475 18.41 -20.31 -2.98
N ILE A 476 19.69 -20.00 -2.79
CA ILE A 476 20.81 -20.85 -3.21
C ILE A 476 20.70 -22.24 -2.55
N ARG A 477 20.55 -22.30 -1.23
CA ARG A 477 20.52 -23.56 -0.47
C ARG A 477 19.24 -24.36 -0.68
N THR A 478 18.10 -23.72 -0.85
CA THR A 478 16.79 -24.40 -0.90
C THR A 478 16.32 -24.71 -2.31
N ARG A 479 16.78 -23.95 -3.31
CA ARG A 479 16.36 -24.07 -4.71
C ARG A 479 17.49 -24.29 -5.70
N GLY A 480 18.73 -23.95 -5.35
CA GLY A 480 19.82 -23.95 -6.31
C GLY A 480 19.88 -22.68 -7.17
N TRP A 481 19.02 -21.69 -6.90
CA TRP A 481 18.97 -20.43 -7.63
C TRP A 481 20.20 -19.57 -7.37
N THR A 482 20.82 -19.06 -8.44
CA THR A 482 22.09 -18.30 -8.40
C THR A 482 21.97 -16.85 -8.86
N HIS A 483 20.87 -16.46 -9.52
CA HIS A 483 20.64 -15.12 -10.08
C HIS A 483 19.28 -14.58 -9.63
N TRP A 484 19.15 -13.26 -9.54
CA TRP A 484 17.95 -12.61 -9.02
C TRP A 484 16.70 -12.84 -9.88
N HIS A 485 16.83 -13.06 -11.19
CA HIS A 485 15.67 -13.34 -12.03
C HIS A 485 15.02 -14.69 -11.75
N HIS A 486 15.73 -15.64 -11.13
CA HIS A 486 15.15 -16.94 -10.75
C HIS A 486 14.06 -16.82 -9.67
N LEU A 487 13.94 -15.65 -9.01
CA LEU A 487 12.85 -15.41 -8.06
C LEU A 487 11.55 -14.99 -8.76
N PHE A 488 11.59 -14.66 -10.05
CA PHE A 488 10.38 -14.53 -10.84
C PHE A 488 9.93 -15.92 -11.25
N ASN A 489 8.64 -16.21 -11.06
CA ASN A 489 8.07 -17.45 -11.58
C ASN A 489 8.19 -17.42 -13.11
N ALA A 490 8.55 -18.56 -13.71
CA ALA A 490 8.44 -18.78 -15.15
C ALA A 490 7.00 -18.62 -15.62
#